data_AF-A0A950VJG7-F1
#
_entry.id   AF-A0A950VJG7-F1
#
_cell.length_a   1.000
_cell.length_b   1.000
_cell.length_c   1.000
_cell.angle_alpha   90.00
_cell.angle_beta   90.00
_cell.angle_gamma   90.00
#
_symmetry.space_group_name_H-M   'P 1'
#
loop_
_entity.id
_entity.type
_entity.pdbx_description
1 polymer ?
#
loop_
_entity_poly.entity_id
_entity_poly.type
_entity_poly.pdbx_seq_one_letter_code
_entity_poly.pdbx_strand_id
1 'polypeptide(L)'
;MPPTATYNARATGDLQRRYRRLTAIFYGGLVAIPLGLFCPCGLAALLRPWIPEWSPTVALSGFLLPLLGLAAALLVLGDRARCRRSLALARLADSWGLRFTYQPARAEFAFLDQLSFHLFRRQPWNGSGVNLIEGTFKRRTLRALDYSFLHLVVNRPVVSNQTVVMFPQGWEGFPNFALLPQAWSDQLRRLLQGTPEKTFAVPEEEEFNQRFLVAGERRNAILACLSAEVIDLFLEDRELALELSQGVLVVYRRDQVIPAEGYESFLLQACRVAQELEKTRTSE
;
A
#
# COMPACT_ATOMS: atom_id res chain seq x y z
N MET A 1 7.68 -26.21 10.56
CA MET A 1 6.92 -24.94 10.48
C MET A 1 5.45 -25.27 10.68
N PRO A 2 4.68 -24.49 11.48
CA PRO A 2 3.24 -24.72 11.61
C PRO A 2 2.55 -24.61 10.25
N PRO A 3 1.47 -25.35 10.00
CA PRO A 3 0.73 -25.26 8.74
C PRO A 3 0.20 -23.84 8.54
N THR A 4 0.34 -23.31 7.32
CA THR A 4 -0.06 -21.94 6.91
C THR A 4 -1.47 -21.56 7.39
N ALA A 5 -2.40 -22.50 7.34
CA ALA A 5 -3.77 -22.35 7.82
C ALA A 5 -3.86 -21.85 9.29
N THR A 6 -2.97 -22.30 10.18
CA THR A 6 -3.02 -21.92 11.60
C THR A 6 -2.60 -20.46 11.82
N TYR A 7 -1.65 -19.94 11.03
CA TYR A 7 -1.22 -18.55 11.10
C TYR A 7 -2.31 -17.59 10.60
N ASN A 8 -2.90 -17.91 9.45
CA ASN A 8 -3.94 -17.09 8.84
C ASN A 8 -5.19 -17.03 9.72
N ALA A 9 -5.57 -18.13 10.36
CA ALA A 9 -6.69 -18.19 11.28
C ALA A 9 -6.51 -17.22 12.46
N ARG A 10 -5.30 -17.15 13.05
CA ARG A 10 -4.98 -16.21 14.14
C ARG A 10 -5.06 -14.76 13.68
N ALA A 11 -4.39 -14.42 12.58
CA ALA A 11 -4.39 -13.07 12.03
C ALA A 11 -5.81 -12.59 11.66
N THR A 12 -6.61 -13.48 11.06
CA THR A 12 -8.01 -13.23 10.72
C THR A 12 -8.85 -13.02 11.99
N GLY A 13 -8.68 -13.85 13.02
CA GLY A 13 -9.38 -13.68 14.30
C GLY A 13 -9.08 -12.35 14.98
N ASP A 14 -7.81 -11.93 14.98
CA ASP A 14 -7.37 -10.64 15.53
C ASP A 14 -7.97 -9.46 14.75
N LEU A 15 -7.95 -9.52 13.41
CA LEU A 15 -8.55 -8.51 12.55
C LEU A 15 -10.07 -8.42 12.72
N GLN A 16 -10.76 -9.56 12.86
CA GLN A 16 -12.21 -9.57 13.12
C GLN A 16 -12.55 -8.92 14.46
N ARG A 17 -11.79 -9.22 15.52
CA ARG A 17 -11.97 -8.58 16.84
C ARG A 17 -11.75 -7.07 16.75
N ARG A 18 -10.68 -6.63 16.09
CA ARG A 18 -10.40 -5.21 15.88
C ARG A 18 -11.50 -4.54 15.07
N TYR A 19 -11.96 -5.15 13.98
CA TYR A 19 -13.04 -4.63 13.15
C TYR A 19 -14.35 -4.49 13.93
N ARG A 20 -14.72 -5.49 14.75
CA ARG A 20 -15.91 -5.44 15.60
C ARG A 20 -15.82 -4.29 16.61
N ARG A 21 -14.67 -4.11 17.27
CA ARG A 21 -14.44 -3.01 18.22
C ARG A 21 -14.58 -1.64 17.55
N LEU A 22 -13.93 -1.44 16.40
CA LEU A 22 -14.02 -0.18 15.64
C LEU A 22 -15.44 0.08 15.15
N THR A 23 -16.15 -0.97 14.73
CA THR A 23 -17.55 -0.89 14.31
C THR A 23 -18.46 -0.51 15.47
N ALA A 24 -18.23 -1.06 16.67
CA ALA A 24 -18.97 -0.68 17.88
C ALA A 24 -18.74 0.79 18.26
N ILE A 25 -17.48 1.27 18.20
CA ILE A 25 -17.16 2.70 18.45
C ILE A 25 -17.85 3.60 17.42
N PHE A 26 -17.80 3.22 16.14
CA PHE A 26 -18.43 3.97 15.06
C PHE A 26 -19.94 4.13 15.27
N TYR A 27 -20.66 3.02 15.46
CA TYR A 27 -22.11 3.06 15.67
C TYR A 27 -22.48 3.68 17.02
N GLY A 28 -21.66 3.48 18.07
CA GLY A 28 -21.83 4.16 19.35
C GLY A 28 -21.73 5.68 19.21
N GLY A 29 -20.75 6.16 18.43
CA GLY A 29 -20.63 7.58 18.09
C GLY A 29 -21.84 8.11 17.32
N LEU A 30 -22.33 7.36 16.33
CA LEU A 30 -23.53 7.73 15.58
C LEU A 30 -24.80 7.77 16.44
N VAL A 31 -24.96 6.85 17.40
CA VAL A 31 -26.09 6.82 18.33
C VAL A 31 -25.99 7.93 19.38
N ALA A 32 -24.78 8.32 19.78
CA ALA A 32 -24.56 9.44 20.70
C ALA A 32 -25.03 10.79 20.12
N ILE A 33 -25.07 10.95 18.80
CA ILE A 33 -25.54 12.17 18.13
C ILE A 33 -27.02 12.48 18.45
N PRO A 34 -28.00 11.63 18.11
CA PRO A 34 -29.40 11.91 18.45
C PRO A 34 -29.63 11.90 19.97
N LEU A 35 -29.00 10.98 20.72
CA LEU A 35 -29.16 10.94 22.19
C LEU A 35 -28.67 12.23 22.85
N GLY A 36 -27.58 12.79 22.35
CA GLY A 36 -27.02 14.05 22.83
C GLY A 36 -27.94 15.23 22.66
N LEU A 37 -28.78 15.23 21.63
CA LEU A 37 -29.77 16.27 21.41
C LEU A 37 -31.04 16.01 22.24
N PHE A 38 -31.57 14.78 22.22
CA PHE A 38 -32.86 14.47 22.83
C PHE A 38 -32.80 14.37 24.36
N CYS A 39 -31.78 13.74 24.94
CA CYS A 39 -31.71 13.52 26.39
C CYS A 39 -31.60 14.84 27.18
N PRO A 40 -30.70 15.78 26.84
CA PRO A 40 -30.55 17.03 27.59
C PRO A 40 -31.72 18.00 27.36
N CYS A 41 -32.30 18.04 26.15
CA CYS A 41 -33.52 18.81 25.89
C CYS A 41 -34.72 18.26 26.69
N GLY A 42 -34.90 16.94 26.72
CA GLY A 42 -35.94 16.30 27.52
C GLY A 42 -35.75 16.54 29.02
N LEU A 43 -34.52 16.41 29.51
CA LEU A 43 -34.18 16.68 30.91
C LEU A 43 -34.40 18.17 31.26
N ALA A 44 -34.01 19.10 30.39
CA ALA A 44 -34.25 20.52 30.57
C ALA A 44 -35.75 20.84 30.65
N ALA A 45 -36.57 20.26 29.78
CA ALA A 45 -38.02 20.41 29.80
C ALA A 45 -38.65 19.89 31.11
N LEU A 46 -38.16 18.75 31.63
CA LEU A 46 -38.60 18.16 32.89
C LEU A 46 -38.17 18.96 34.12
N LEU A 47 -36.97 19.55 34.10
CA LEU A 47 -36.43 20.34 35.22
C LEU A 47 -36.99 21.76 35.28
N ARG A 48 -37.47 22.30 34.14
CA ARG A 48 -37.97 23.67 34.04
C ARG A 48 -38.99 24.09 35.10
N PRO A 49 -39.98 23.26 35.51
CA PRO A 49 -40.95 23.62 36.55
C PRO A 49 -40.33 23.73 37.96
N TRP A 50 -39.21 23.05 38.19
CA TRP A 50 -38.61 22.90 39.53
C TRP A 50 -37.41 23.84 39.71
N ILE A 51 -36.56 23.96 38.69
CA ILE A 51 -35.28 24.69 38.74
C ILE A 51 -35.05 25.40 37.39
N PRO A 52 -35.73 26.53 37.13
CA PRO A 52 -35.72 27.19 35.82
C PRO A 52 -34.33 27.71 35.42
N GLU A 53 -33.49 28.08 36.40
CA GLU A 53 -32.15 28.63 36.17
C GLU A 53 -31.17 27.61 35.55
N TRP A 54 -31.38 26.31 35.79
CA TRP A 54 -30.47 25.25 35.32
C TRP A 54 -30.86 24.72 33.93
N SER A 55 -32.13 24.92 33.53
CA SER A 55 -32.66 24.43 32.25
C SER A 55 -31.83 24.88 31.03
N PRO A 56 -31.35 26.14 30.92
CA PRO A 56 -30.53 26.57 29.78
C PRO A 56 -29.17 25.87 29.74
N THR A 57 -28.49 25.73 30.88
CA THR A 57 -27.19 25.06 30.97
C THR A 57 -27.30 23.58 30.62
N VAL A 58 -28.36 22.91 31.10
CA VAL A 58 -28.64 21.51 30.75
C VAL A 58 -28.93 21.39 29.24
N ALA A 59 -29.74 22.28 28.66
CA ALA A 59 -30.00 22.27 27.23
C ALA A 59 -28.72 22.51 26.39
N LEU A 60 -27.84 23.42 26.81
CA LEU A 60 -26.56 23.70 26.15
C LEU A 60 -25.59 22.51 26.20
N SER A 61 -25.64 21.70 27.27
CA SER A 61 -24.85 20.46 27.33
C SER A 61 -25.21 19.46 26.22
N GLY A 62 -26.39 19.61 25.60
CA GLY A 62 -26.84 18.81 24.46
C GLY A 62 -26.03 18.97 23.19
N PHE A 63 -25.15 19.97 23.10
CA PHE A 63 -24.22 20.10 21.98
C PHE A 63 -22.93 19.30 22.15
N LEU A 64 -22.54 18.93 23.38
CA LEU A 64 -21.26 18.24 23.62
C LEU A 64 -21.28 16.80 23.13
N LEU A 65 -22.32 16.03 23.47
CA LEU A 65 -22.38 14.61 23.12
C LEU A 65 -22.46 14.36 21.60
N PRO A 66 -23.18 15.15 20.78
CA PRO A 66 -23.15 15.01 19.32
C PRO A 66 -21.78 15.31 18.72
N LEU A 67 -21.08 16.33 19.22
CA LEU A 67 -19.72 16.65 18.76
C LEU A 67 -18.75 15.51 19.08
N LEU A 68 -18.80 14.96 20.29
CA LEU A 68 -18.01 13.81 20.70
C LEU A 68 -18.35 12.56 19.88
N GLY A 69 -19.64 12.30 19.63
CA GLY A 69 -20.12 11.19 18.82
C GLY A 69 -19.64 11.26 17.37
N LEU A 70 -19.73 12.44 16.76
CA LEU A 70 -19.22 12.70 15.41
C LEU A 70 -17.70 12.54 15.34
N ALA A 71 -16.96 13.12 16.29
CA ALA A 71 -15.51 12.98 16.36
C ALA A 71 -15.08 11.50 16.46
N ALA A 72 -15.72 10.73 17.34
CA ALA A 72 -15.47 9.30 17.48
C ALA A 72 -15.73 8.54 16.17
N ALA A 73 -16.85 8.82 15.48
CA ALA A 73 -17.20 8.18 14.22
C ALA A 73 -16.19 8.51 13.10
N LEU A 74 -15.78 9.78 12.97
CA LEU A 74 -14.80 10.20 11.96
C LEU A 74 -13.42 9.61 12.21
N LEU A 75 -12.95 9.58 13.47
CA LEU A 75 -11.63 9.04 13.83
C LEU A 75 -11.48 7.55 13.47
N VAL A 76 -12.54 6.75 13.62
CA VAL A 76 -12.48 5.31 13.35
C VAL A 76 -12.84 4.91 11.91
N LEU A 77 -13.34 5.85 11.10
CA LEU A 77 -13.81 5.54 9.74
C LEU A 77 -12.69 4.97 8.85
N GLY A 78 -11.53 5.64 8.84
CA GLY A 78 -10.35 5.19 8.08
C GLY A 78 -9.80 3.85 8.59
N ASP A 79 -9.71 3.68 9.91
CA ASP A 79 -9.26 2.42 10.54
C ASP A 79 -10.19 1.25 10.24
N ARG A 80 -11.51 1.50 10.21
CA ARG A 80 -12.51 0.49 9.85
C ARG A 80 -12.35 0.06 8.39
N ALA A 81 -12.15 1.00 7.48
CA ALA A 81 -11.90 0.72 6.07
C ALA A 81 -10.60 -0.10 5.88
N ARG A 82 -9.51 0.31 6.54
CA ARG A 82 -8.23 -0.43 6.54
C ARG A 82 -8.38 -1.84 7.08
N CYS A 83 -9.03 -2.03 8.23
CA CYS A 83 -9.26 -3.36 8.81
C CYS A 83 -10.13 -4.25 7.92
N ARG A 84 -11.17 -3.69 7.29
CA ARG A 84 -12.01 -4.43 6.33
C ARG A 84 -11.18 -4.96 5.17
N ARG A 85 -10.32 -4.10 4.59
CA ARG A 85 -9.43 -4.49 3.50
C ARG A 85 -8.42 -5.55 3.95
N SER A 86 -7.77 -5.36 5.10
CA SER A 86 -6.85 -6.36 5.66
C SER A 86 -7.50 -7.72 5.89
N LEU A 87 -8.75 -7.74 6.35
CA LEU A 87 -9.52 -8.97 6.53
C LEU A 87 -9.79 -9.66 5.19
N ALA A 88 -10.09 -8.90 4.14
CA ALA A 88 -10.28 -9.45 2.79
C ALA A 88 -8.98 -10.03 2.24
N LEU A 89 -7.85 -9.33 2.40
CA LEU A 89 -6.52 -9.82 2.00
C LEU A 89 -6.11 -11.09 2.77
N ALA A 90 -6.38 -11.16 4.07
CA ALA A 90 -6.12 -12.35 4.88
C ALA A 90 -6.88 -13.58 4.37
N ARG A 91 -8.14 -13.40 3.94
CA ARG A 91 -8.97 -14.46 3.35
C ARG A 91 -8.48 -14.88 1.96
N LEU A 92 -8.06 -13.92 1.13
CA LEU A 92 -7.45 -14.21 -0.17
C LEU A 92 -6.17 -15.03 0.00
N ALA A 93 -5.27 -14.61 0.90
CA ALA A 93 -4.07 -15.36 1.21
C ALA A 93 -4.37 -16.79 1.68
N ASP A 94 -5.38 -16.97 2.53
CA ASP A 94 -5.83 -18.29 2.97
C ASP A 94 -6.32 -19.16 1.80
N SER A 95 -7.13 -18.59 0.90
CA SER A 95 -7.61 -19.30 -0.30
C SER A 95 -6.50 -19.74 -1.26
N TRP A 96 -5.37 -19.02 -1.25
CA TRP A 96 -4.19 -19.34 -2.07
C TRP A 96 -3.15 -20.17 -1.32
N GLY A 97 -3.38 -20.53 -0.05
CA GLY A 97 -2.40 -21.23 0.78
C GLY A 97 -1.16 -20.40 1.11
N LEU A 98 -1.23 -19.07 0.98
CA LEU A 98 -0.16 -18.13 1.31
C LEU A 98 -0.23 -17.72 2.79
N ARG A 99 0.91 -17.33 3.36
CA ARG A 99 0.99 -16.82 4.73
C ARG A 99 0.63 -15.34 4.74
N PHE A 100 -0.25 -14.94 5.67
CA PHE A 100 -0.61 -13.54 5.89
C PHE A 100 -0.14 -13.03 7.27
N THR A 101 0.51 -11.88 7.28
CA THR A 101 0.93 -11.16 8.48
C THR A 101 0.44 -9.71 8.42
N TYR A 102 -0.45 -9.33 9.35
CA TYR A 102 -1.05 -7.98 9.34
C TYR A 102 -0.03 -6.86 9.56
N GLN A 103 0.87 -7.04 10.53
CA GLN A 103 1.94 -6.10 10.87
C GLN A 103 3.25 -6.89 10.90
N PRO A 104 3.89 -7.10 9.73
CA PRO A 104 5.17 -7.80 9.67
C PRO A 104 6.22 -7.07 10.50
N ALA A 105 7.13 -7.82 11.11
CA ALA A 105 8.30 -7.24 11.74
C ALA A 105 9.15 -6.55 10.68
N ARG A 106 9.84 -5.47 11.05
CA ARG A 106 10.65 -4.69 10.11
C ARG A 106 11.68 -5.53 9.35
N ALA A 107 12.29 -6.51 9.99
CA ALA A 107 13.24 -7.42 9.35
C ALA A 107 12.64 -8.18 8.15
N GLU A 108 11.31 -8.39 8.12
CA GLU A 108 10.64 -9.11 7.03
C GLU A 108 10.55 -8.27 5.75
N PHE A 109 10.63 -6.95 5.85
CA PHE A 109 10.58 -6.00 4.72
C PHE A 109 11.77 -5.04 4.64
N ALA A 110 12.79 -5.19 5.48
CA ALA A 110 13.98 -4.34 5.52
C ALA A 110 14.81 -4.39 4.22
N PHE A 111 14.63 -5.42 3.39
CA PHE A 111 15.25 -5.47 2.06
C PHE A 111 14.78 -4.32 1.15
N LEU A 112 13.58 -3.78 1.38
CA LEU A 112 13.10 -2.59 0.65
C LEU A 112 14.00 -1.38 0.90
N ASP A 113 14.69 -1.32 2.05
CA ASP A 113 15.66 -0.25 2.36
C ASP A 113 16.93 -0.36 1.51
N GLN A 114 17.21 -1.52 0.90
CA GLN A 114 18.39 -1.77 0.07
C GLN A 114 18.16 -1.51 -1.42
N LEU A 115 16.93 -1.26 -1.84
CA LEU A 115 16.62 -0.96 -3.23
C LEU A 115 17.25 0.38 -3.61
N SER A 116 18.21 0.30 -4.53
CA SER A 116 19.10 1.39 -4.93
C SER A 116 18.35 2.55 -5.60
N PHE A 117 17.20 2.26 -6.21
CA PHE A 117 16.45 3.22 -7.02
C PHE A 117 15.59 4.15 -6.14
N HIS A 118 15.43 5.37 -6.65
CA HIS A 118 15.10 6.61 -5.92
C HIS A 118 13.85 6.60 -5.04
N LEU A 119 12.96 5.62 -5.20
CA LEU A 119 11.80 5.50 -4.33
C LEU A 119 12.16 5.01 -2.93
N PHE A 120 13.29 4.33 -2.75
CA PHE A 120 13.70 3.77 -1.45
C PHE A 120 15.04 4.30 -0.94
N ARG A 121 15.70 5.20 -1.68
CA ARG A 121 16.85 6.01 -1.20
C ARG A 121 16.40 6.93 -0.07
N ARG A 122 16.22 6.36 1.11
CA ARG A 122 15.59 6.96 2.27
C ARG A 122 16.48 6.78 3.47
N GLN A 123 16.25 7.62 4.47
CA GLN A 123 16.70 7.30 5.80
C GLN A 123 16.15 5.92 6.19
N PRO A 124 16.99 5.00 6.68
CA PRO A 124 16.62 3.60 6.87
C PRO A 124 15.31 3.45 7.66
N TRP A 125 15.03 4.35 8.60
CA TRP A 125 13.96 4.26 9.59
C TRP A 125 12.57 4.76 9.18
N ASN A 126 12.36 5.21 7.94
CA ASN A 126 11.13 5.94 7.57
C ASN A 126 10.04 5.10 6.87
N GLY A 127 10.13 3.77 6.91
CA GLY A 127 9.20 2.84 6.27
C GLY A 127 8.38 1.99 7.24
N SER A 128 7.14 1.66 6.88
CA SER A 128 6.30 0.68 7.57
C SER A 128 5.58 -0.23 6.59
N GLY A 129 5.62 -1.54 6.83
CA GLY A 129 4.85 -2.53 6.08
C GLY A 129 3.59 -2.98 6.83
N VAL A 130 2.51 -3.21 6.09
CA VAL A 130 1.29 -3.88 6.57
C VAL A 130 0.79 -4.88 5.54
N ASN A 131 -0.05 -5.83 5.96
CA ASN A 131 -0.68 -6.82 5.09
C ASN A 131 0.31 -7.64 4.25
N LEU A 132 1.38 -8.14 4.87
CA LEU A 132 2.34 -9.01 4.20
C LEU A 132 1.67 -10.34 3.83
N ILE A 133 1.71 -10.69 2.55
CA ILE A 133 1.33 -11.97 1.97
C ILE A 133 2.60 -12.59 1.39
N GLU A 134 2.92 -13.82 1.76
CA GLU A 134 4.11 -14.49 1.25
C GLU A 134 3.91 -15.99 1.05
N GLY A 135 4.66 -16.55 0.11
CA GLY A 135 4.63 -17.97 -0.22
C GLY A 135 4.85 -18.17 -1.72
N THR A 136 4.40 -19.32 -2.22
CA THR A 136 4.48 -19.66 -3.65
C THR A 136 3.15 -19.39 -4.34
N PHE A 137 3.11 -18.40 -5.22
CA PHE A 137 1.96 -18.06 -6.04
C PHE A 137 2.30 -18.30 -7.52
N LYS A 138 1.46 -19.06 -8.24
CA LYS A 138 1.71 -19.44 -9.65
C LYS A 138 3.14 -19.93 -9.91
N ARG A 139 3.63 -20.84 -9.04
CA ARG A 139 4.98 -21.44 -9.07
C ARG A 139 6.15 -20.47 -8.78
N ARG A 140 5.87 -19.25 -8.32
CA ARG A 140 6.88 -18.25 -7.97
C ARG A 140 6.82 -17.93 -6.49
N THR A 141 7.98 -17.96 -5.84
CA THR A 141 8.10 -17.44 -4.48
C THR A 141 7.97 -15.92 -4.53
N LEU A 142 7.03 -15.36 -3.78
CA LEU A 142 6.85 -13.91 -3.69
C LEU A 142 6.58 -13.44 -2.27
N ARG A 143 6.77 -12.14 -2.05
CA ARG A 143 6.26 -11.39 -0.91
C ARG A 143 5.52 -10.16 -1.42
N ALA A 144 4.28 -9.95 -1.00
CA ALA A 144 3.50 -8.78 -1.33
C ALA A 144 3.08 -8.06 -0.04
N LEU A 145 3.20 -6.74 0.03
CA LEU A 145 2.76 -5.96 1.19
C LEU A 145 2.31 -4.56 0.77
N ASP A 146 1.57 -3.88 1.64
CA ASP A 146 1.42 -2.43 1.52
C ASP A 146 2.55 -1.77 2.29
N TYR A 147 3.30 -0.92 1.59
CA TYR A 147 4.44 -0.22 2.11
C TYR A 147 4.14 1.28 2.16
N SER A 148 4.31 1.86 3.34
CA SER A 148 4.17 3.28 3.59
C SER A 148 5.53 3.88 3.90
N PHE A 149 5.85 5.03 3.32
CA PHE A 149 7.13 5.68 3.53
C PHE A 149 7.03 7.21 3.50
N LEU A 150 7.93 7.89 4.20
CA LEU A 150 8.03 9.35 4.19
C LEU A 150 9.16 9.82 3.26
N HIS A 151 8.81 10.59 2.23
CA HIS A 151 9.78 11.27 1.34
C HIS A 151 9.64 12.78 1.40
N LEU A 152 10.70 13.48 1.01
CA LEU A 152 10.69 14.94 0.92
C LEU A 152 10.32 15.38 -0.49
N VAL A 153 9.26 16.17 -0.62
CA VAL A 153 8.89 16.88 -1.84
C VAL A 153 9.05 18.37 -1.55
N VAL A 154 10.07 19.02 -2.14
CA VAL A 154 10.35 20.45 -1.91
C VAL A 154 10.41 20.79 -0.41
N ASN A 155 11.22 20.02 0.34
CA ASN A 155 11.38 20.12 1.81
C ASN A 155 10.12 19.85 2.64
N ARG A 156 9.03 19.35 2.05
CA ARG A 156 7.83 18.91 2.80
C ARG A 156 7.80 17.39 2.93
N PRO A 157 7.62 16.85 4.15
CA PRO A 157 7.42 15.42 4.32
C PRO A 157 6.08 15.00 3.72
N VAL A 158 6.11 14.03 2.81
CA VAL A 158 4.94 13.42 2.20
C VAL A 158 4.97 11.92 2.48
N VAL A 159 3.88 11.40 3.01
CA VAL A 159 3.69 9.96 3.19
C VAL A 159 3.15 9.38 1.90
N SER A 160 3.91 8.49 1.27
CA SER A 160 3.45 7.66 0.17
C SER A 160 2.96 6.32 0.73
N ASN A 161 1.98 5.73 0.06
CA ASN A 161 1.52 4.38 0.35
C ASN A 161 1.40 3.63 -0.97
N GLN A 162 1.94 2.43 -1.05
CA GLN A 162 1.90 1.61 -2.26
C GLN A 162 1.83 0.13 -1.94
N THR A 163 1.17 -0.66 -2.78
CA THR A 163 1.30 -2.12 -2.72
C THR A 163 2.51 -2.55 -3.56
N VAL A 164 3.37 -3.37 -2.96
CA VAL A 164 4.63 -3.85 -3.52
C VAL A 164 4.61 -5.36 -3.60
N VAL A 165 5.04 -5.93 -4.73
CA VAL A 165 5.32 -7.37 -4.91
C VAL A 165 6.80 -7.54 -5.14
N MET A 166 7.42 -8.41 -4.36
CA MET A 166 8.82 -8.78 -4.46
C MET A 166 8.95 -10.24 -4.88
N PHE A 167 9.87 -10.50 -5.81
CA PHE A 167 10.38 -11.81 -6.15
C PHE A 167 11.86 -11.90 -5.68
N PRO A 168 12.14 -12.59 -4.55
CA PRO A 168 13.44 -12.55 -3.89
C PRO A 168 14.54 -13.40 -4.54
N GLN A 169 14.22 -14.19 -5.57
CA GLN A 169 15.11 -15.19 -6.16
C GLN A 169 14.89 -15.26 -7.67
N GLY A 170 15.89 -15.74 -8.42
CA GLY A 170 15.81 -15.98 -9.87
C GLY A 170 16.36 -14.83 -10.73
N TRP A 171 16.74 -13.72 -10.10
CA TRP A 171 17.20 -12.50 -10.76
C TRP A 171 18.71 -12.31 -10.66
N GLU A 172 19.43 -13.31 -10.15
CA GLU A 172 20.88 -13.32 -10.11
C GLU A 172 21.43 -13.30 -11.55
N GLY A 173 22.13 -12.22 -11.91
CA GLY A 173 22.72 -12.01 -13.23
C GLY A 173 22.05 -10.92 -14.07
N PHE A 174 20.83 -10.51 -13.72
CA PHE A 174 20.18 -9.37 -14.39
C PHE A 174 20.88 -8.05 -14.05
N PRO A 175 20.92 -7.07 -14.97
CA PRO A 175 21.43 -5.74 -14.68
C PRO A 175 20.53 -5.03 -13.66
N ASN A 176 21.10 -4.15 -12.83
CA ASN A 176 20.29 -3.28 -11.98
C ASN A 176 19.64 -2.19 -12.86
N PHE A 177 18.32 -2.09 -12.82
CA PHE A 177 17.58 -1.04 -13.53
C PHE A 177 16.21 -0.77 -12.89
N ALA A 178 15.65 0.39 -13.23
CA ALA A 178 14.28 0.75 -12.91
C ALA A 178 13.51 1.16 -14.17
N LEU A 179 12.23 0.82 -14.17
CA LEU A 179 11.25 1.24 -15.15
C LEU A 179 10.11 1.97 -14.44
N LEU A 180 9.98 3.26 -14.71
CA LEU A 180 9.11 4.16 -13.95
C LEU A 180 8.16 4.93 -14.88
N PRO A 181 6.88 5.15 -14.53
CA PRO A 181 5.99 5.97 -15.34
C PRO A 181 6.47 7.44 -15.43
N GLN A 182 6.38 8.06 -16.61
CA GLN A 182 6.95 9.36 -16.94
C GLN A 182 6.23 10.53 -16.26
N ALA A 183 4.95 10.39 -15.87
CA ALA A 183 4.27 11.37 -15.02
C ALA A 183 5.06 11.69 -13.73
N TRP A 184 5.95 10.79 -13.33
CA TRP A 184 6.88 10.96 -12.21
C TRP A 184 8.25 11.51 -12.61
N SER A 185 8.62 11.45 -13.89
CA SER A 185 9.92 11.90 -14.38
C SER A 185 10.13 13.39 -14.13
N ASP A 186 9.09 14.22 -14.08
CA ASP A 186 9.21 15.64 -13.74
C ASP A 186 9.55 15.87 -12.27
N GLN A 187 9.04 15.02 -11.37
CA GLN A 187 9.44 15.03 -9.96
C GLN A 187 10.82 14.41 -9.76
N LEU A 188 11.14 13.34 -10.50
CA LEU A 188 12.45 12.70 -10.49
C LEU A 188 13.53 13.61 -11.05
N ARG A 189 13.34 14.29 -12.18
CA ARG A 189 14.30 15.28 -12.72
C ARG A 189 14.65 16.37 -11.72
N ARG A 190 13.70 16.76 -10.85
CA ARG A 190 13.94 17.71 -9.75
C ARG A 190 14.71 17.09 -8.59
N LEU A 191 14.49 15.81 -8.28
CA LEU A 191 15.20 15.05 -7.24
C LEU A 191 16.58 14.54 -7.69
N LEU A 192 16.76 14.29 -8.99
CA LEU A 192 17.93 13.71 -9.65
C LEU A 192 19.01 14.73 -9.98
N GLN A 193 18.82 16.02 -9.68
CA GLN A 193 19.89 17.03 -9.78
C GLN A 193 21.14 16.67 -8.95
N GLY A 194 21.09 15.62 -8.11
CA GLY A 194 22.23 15.09 -7.36
C GLY A 194 22.59 13.62 -7.57
N THR A 195 21.97 12.87 -8.50
CA THR A 195 22.30 11.44 -8.70
C THR A 195 22.41 11.04 -10.18
N PRO A 196 23.56 10.46 -10.59
CA PRO A 196 23.94 10.27 -11.99
C PRO A 196 23.52 8.91 -12.55
N GLU A 197 22.34 8.37 -12.22
CA GLU A 197 21.88 7.20 -12.97
C GLU A 197 21.40 7.64 -14.35
N LYS A 198 22.03 7.07 -15.38
CA LYS A 198 21.79 7.46 -16.78
C LYS A 198 20.43 6.95 -17.19
N THR A 199 19.52 7.89 -17.46
CA THR A 199 18.25 7.59 -18.13
C THR A 199 18.49 7.51 -19.64
N PHE A 200 17.83 6.59 -20.33
CA PHE A 200 17.93 6.47 -21.79
C PHE A 200 16.59 6.03 -22.40
N ALA A 201 16.42 6.32 -23.68
CA ALA A 201 15.29 5.86 -24.46
C ALA A 201 15.53 4.44 -25.02
N VAL A 202 14.47 3.66 -25.09
CA VAL A 202 14.41 2.37 -25.80
C VAL A 202 14.34 2.65 -27.30
N PRO A 203 15.23 2.09 -28.14
CA PRO A 203 15.20 2.30 -29.58
C PRO A 203 13.84 1.89 -30.19
N GLU A 204 13.35 2.66 -31.17
CA GLU A 204 12.13 2.34 -31.96
C GLU A 204 10.81 2.31 -31.18
N GLU A 205 10.82 2.61 -29.89
CA GLU A 205 9.67 2.47 -28.99
C GLU A 205 9.14 3.84 -28.52
N GLU A 206 8.66 4.66 -29.45
CA GLU A 206 8.28 6.06 -29.17
C GLU A 206 7.16 6.16 -28.13
N GLU A 207 6.10 5.36 -28.27
CA GLU A 207 4.96 5.38 -27.33
C GLU A 207 5.40 5.02 -25.90
N PHE A 208 6.29 4.03 -25.76
CA PHE A 208 6.84 3.62 -24.47
C PHE A 208 7.68 4.73 -23.86
N ASN A 209 8.58 5.36 -24.63
CA ASN A 209 9.44 6.44 -24.16
C ASN A 209 8.68 7.73 -23.79
N GLN A 210 7.44 7.90 -24.28
CA GLN A 210 6.53 8.98 -23.88
C GLN A 210 5.76 8.69 -22.57
N ARG A 211 5.77 7.44 -22.11
CA ARG A 211 5.02 7.00 -20.93
C ARG A 211 5.90 6.50 -19.82
N PHE A 212 7.12 6.06 -20.12
CA PHE A 212 8.02 5.42 -19.20
C PHE A 212 9.44 5.94 -19.32
N LEU A 213 10.15 5.86 -18.20
CA LEU A 213 11.55 6.18 -18.05
C LEU A 213 12.31 4.91 -17.68
N VAL A 214 13.33 4.58 -18.46
CA VAL A 214 14.31 3.54 -18.11
C VAL A 214 15.52 4.20 -17.46
N ALA A 215 15.93 3.72 -16.29
CA ALA A 215 17.11 4.18 -15.58
C ALA A 215 18.00 3.00 -15.20
N GLY A 216 19.31 3.14 -15.41
CA GLY A 216 20.29 2.15 -14.97
C GLY A 216 21.65 2.34 -15.63
N GLU A 217 22.68 1.66 -15.11
CA GLU A 217 24.06 1.87 -15.55
C GLU A 217 24.41 1.13 -16.86
N ARG A 218 23.90 -0.09 -17.03
CA ARG A 218 24.29 -1.01 -18.12
C ARG A 218 23.29 -0.99 -19.27
N ARG A 219 23.22 0.13 -20.01
CA ARG A 219 22.24 0.37 -21.09
C ARG A 219 21.98 -0.86 -21.97
N ASN A 220 23.01 -1.45 -22.58
CA ASN A 220 22.81 -2.55 -23.54
C ASN A 220 22.23 -3.81 -22.88
N ALA A 221 22.70 -4.16 -21.68
CA ALA A 221 22.17 -5.30 -20.94
C ALA A 221 20.71 -5.08 -20.52
N ILE A 222 20.36 -3.83 -20.16
CA ILE A 222 18.97 -3.48 -19.81
C ILE A 222 18.08 -3.55 -21.05
N LEU A 223 18.54 -3.02 -22.20
CA LEU A 223 17.78 -3.11 -23.45
C LEU A 223 17.55 -4.56 -23.87
N ALA A 224 18.50 -5.47 -23.63
CA ALA A 224 18.31 -6.91 -23.87
C ALA A 224 17.21 -7.53 -22.98
N CYS A 225 16.94 -6.96 -21.80
CA CYS A 225 15.87 -7.39 -20.91
C CYS A 225 14.48 -6.84 -21.31
N LEU A 226 14.42 -5.80 -22.16
CA LEU A 226 13.18 -5.12 -22.53
C LEU A 226 12.67 -5.66 -23.88
N SER A 227 12.16 -6.90 -23.88
CA SER A 227 11.50 -7.47 -25.06
C SER A 227 10.20 -6.72 -25.40
N ALA A 228 9.69 -6.90 -26.62
CA ALA A 228 8.42 -6.33 -27.05
C ALA A 228 7.26 -6.72 -26.10
N GLU A 229 7.24 -7.96 -25.62
CA GLU A 229 6.22 -8.44 -24.68
C GLU A 229 6.33 -7.73 -23.32
N VAL A 230 7.54 -7.46 -22.84
CA VAL A 230 7.73 -6.67 -21.61
C VAL A 230 7.22 -5.25 -21.83
N ILE A 231 7.54 -4.63 -22.96
CA ILE A 231 7.10 -3.27 -23.30
C ILE A 231 5.57 -3.19 -23.36
N ASP A 232 4.92 -4.14 -24.04
CA ASP A 232 3.47 -4.23 -24.14
C ASP A 232 2.80 -4.31 -22.76
N LEU A 233 3.36 -5.08 -21.81
CA LEU A 233 2.83 -5.18 -20.45
C LEU A 233 2.79 -3.83 -19.71
N PHE A 234 3.80 -2.99 -19.93
CA PHE A 234 3.83 -1.65 -19.32
C PHE A 234 2.94 -0.68 -20.08
N LEU A 235 2.80 -0.81 -21.40
CA LEU A 235 1.84 -0.02 -22.17
C LEU A 235 0.38 -0.34 -21.78
N GLU A 236 0.07 -1.59 -21.44
CA GLU A 236 -1.22 -2.05 -20.89
C GLU A 236 -1.55 -1.41 -19.53
N ASP A 237 -0.57 -1.26 -18.64
CA ASP A 237 -0.74 -0.69 -17.29
C ASP A 237 0.22 0.47 -17.03
N ARG A 238 -0.26 1.69 -17.31
CA ARG A 238 0.52 2.95 -17.21
C ARG A 238 0.96 3.30 -15.78
N GLU A 239 0.38 2.67 -14.77
CA GLU A 239 0.73 2.93 -13.36
C GLU A 239 1.79 1.95 -12.84
N LEU A 240 2.09 0.90 -13.62
CA LEU A 240 3.03 -0.14 -13.24
C LEU A 240 4.46 0.40 -13.22
N ALA A 241 5.18 0.05 -12.17
CA ALA A 241 6.58 0.36 -12.01
C ALA A 241 7.34 -0.91 -11.62
N LEU A 242 8.62 -0.93 -11.97
CA LEU A 242 9.50 -2.05 -11.72
C LEU A 242 10.88 -1.57 -11.32
N GLU A 243 11.47 -2.27 -10.35
CA GLU A 243 12.86 -2.10 -9.95
C GLU A 243 13.49 -3.49 -9.85
N LEU A 244 14.65 -3.66 -10.50
CA LEU A 244 15.50 -4.83 -10.36
C LEU A 244 16.81 -4.37 -9.74
N SER A 245 17.12 -4.86 -8.54
CA SER A 245 18.36 -4.52 -7.84
C SER A 245 18.85 -5.71 -7.01
N GLN A 246 20.15 -5.99 -7.07
CA GLN A 246 20.81 -6.99 -6.22
C GLN A 246 20.17 -8.39 -6.26
N GLY A 247 19.71 -8.81 -7.44
CA GLY A 247 19.06 -10.11 -7.62
C GLY A 247 17.64 -10.19 -7.04
N VAL A 248 17.00 -9.04 -6.81
CA VAL A 248 15.61 -8.95 -6.39
C VAL A 248 14.82 -8.16 -7.43
N LEU A 249 13.69 -8.70 -7.86
CA LEU A 249 12.70 -8.00 -8.67
C LEU A 249 11.59 -7.46 -7.77
N VAL A 250 11.23 -6.19 -7.98
CA VAL A 250 10.15 -5.51 -7.29
C VAL A 250 9.21 -4.87 -8.30
N VAL A 251 7.91 -5.17 -8.18
CA VAL A 251 6.83 -4.64 -9.02
C VAL A 251 5.81 -3.95 -8.12
N TYR A 252 5.41 -2.73 -8.46
CA TYR A 252 4.52 -1.92 -7.64
C TYR A 252 3.74 -0.91 -8.48
N ARG A 253 2.71 -0.33 -7.89
CA ARG A 253 2.07 0.89 -8.42
C ARG A 253 2.31 2.01 -7.43
N ARG A 254 3.01 3.04 -7.89
CA ARG A 254 3.47 4.13 -7.02
C ARG A 254 2.29 4.92 -6.46
N ASP A 255 2.36 5.26 -5.17
CA ASP A 255 1.32 6.03 -4.47
C ASP A 255 -0.09 5.40 -4.54
N GLN A 256 -0.19 4.10 -4.82
CA GLN A 256 -1.43 3.37 -4.92
C GLN A 256 -1.44 2.10 -4.05
N VAL A 257 -2.39 2.06 -3.11
CA VAL A 257 -2.72 0.85 -2.36
C VAL A 257 -3.81 0.09 -3.11
N ILE A 258 -3.50 -1.11 -3.58
CA ILE A 258 -4.40 -1.91 -4.41
C ILE A 258 -5.60 -2.36 -3.57
N PRO A 259 -6.85 -2.13 -3.99
CA PRO A 259 -8.02 -2.62 -3.28
C PRO A 259 -8.03 -4.17 -3.22
N ALA A 260 -8.72 -4.75 -2.25
CA ALA A 260 -8.69 -6.22 -2.09
C ALA A 260 -9.25 -6.93 -3.34
N GLU A 261 -10.23 -6.33 -3.98
CA GLU A 261 -10.90 -6.83 -5.19
C GLU A 261 -9.96 -6.86 -6.41
N GLY A 262 -8.97 -5.97 -6.46
CA GLY A 262 -7.96 -5.90 -7.54
C GLY A 262 -6.62 -6.54 -7.17
N TYR A 263 -6.53 -7.16 -6.00
CA TYR A 263 -5.25 -7.65 -5.48
C TYR A 263 -4.76 -8.88 -6.26
N GLU A 264 -5.67 -9.79 -6.63
CA GLU A 264 -5.32 -10.97 -7.42
C GLU A 264 -4.82 -10.60 -8.81
N SER A 265 -5.53 -9.72 -9.52
CA SER A 265 -5.11 -9.26 -10.85
C SER A 265 -3.75 -8.57 -10.80
N PHE A 266 -3.48 -7.79 -9.76
CA PHE A 266 -2.18 -7.18 -9.56
C PHE A 266 -1.07 -8.22 -9.31
N LEU A 267 -1.29 -9.25 -8.49
CA LEU A 267 -0.31 -10.33 -8.30
C LEU A 267 -0.07 -11.11 -9.60
N LEU A 268 -1.12 -11.38 -10.37
CA LEU A 268 -1.01 -12.05 -11.67
C LEU A 268 -0.20 -11.19 -12.66
N GLN A 269 -0.44 -9.89 -12.70
CA GLN A 269 0.34 -8.96 -13.53
C GLN A 269 1.82 -8.95 -13.12
N ALA A 270 2.11 -8.87 -11.82
CA ALA A 270 3.48 -8.95 -11.31
C ALA A 270 4.16 -10.28 -11.68
N CYS A 271 3.44 -11.41 -11.60
CA CYS A 271 3.94 -12.71 -12.07
C CYS A 271 4.15 -12.77 -13.58
N ARG A 272 3.30 -12.10 -14.38
CA ARG A 272 3.44 -12.01 -15.84
C ARG A 272 4.69 -11.22 -16.22
N VAL A 273 4.93 -10.07 -15.59
CA VAL A 273 6.17 -9.30 -15.74
C VAL A 273 7.40 -10.13 -15.39
N ALA A 274 7.37 -10.82 -14.24
CA ALA A 274 8.44 -11.72 -13.85
C ALA A 274 8.68 -12.84 -14.88
N GLN A 275 7.62 -13.39 -15.46
CA GLN A 275 7.73 -14.44 -16.46
C GLN A 275 8.31 -13.95 -17.79
N GLU A 276 7.88 -12.78 -18.29
CA GLU A 276 8.41 -12.25 -19.55
C GLU A 276 9.88 -11.85 -19.43
N LEU A 277 10.29 -11.24 -18.31
CA LEU A 277 11.69 -10.93 -18.07
C LEU A 277 12.57 -12.18 -17.99
N GLU A 278 12.10 -13.26 -17.39
CA GLU A 278 12.87 -14.52 -17.34
C GLU A 278 13.12 -15.13 -18.73
N LYS A 279 12.18 -14.99 -19.68
CA LYS A 279 12.36 -15.48 -21.05
C LYS A 279 13.53 -14.80 -21.76
N THR A 280 13.80 -13.53 -21.44
CA THR A 280 14.91 -12.78 -22.04
C THR A 280 16.27 -13.39 -21.68
N ARG A 281 16.39 -14.01 -20.50
CA ARG A 281 17.61 -14.70 -20.06
C ARG A 281 17.92 -15.96 -20.87
N THR A 282 16.90 -16.67 -21.34
CA THR A 282 17.10 -17.95 -22.06
C THR A 282 17.44 -17.78 -23.53
N SER A 283 17.37 -16.56 -24.04
CA SER A 283 17.63 -16.24 -25.45
C SER A 283 19.09 -15.84 -25.73
N GLU A 284 19.92 -15.76 -24.69
CA GLU A 284 21.38 -15.56 -24.76
C GLU A 284 22.14 -16.90 -24.72
#